data_AF-A0A7R9L7R5-F1
#
_entry.id   AF-A0A7R9L7R5-F1
#
_cell.length_a   1.000
_cell.length_b   1.000
_cell.length_c   1.000
_cell.angle_alpha   90.00
_cell.angle_beta   90.00
_cell.angle_gamma   90.00
#
_symmetry.space_group_name_H-M   'P 1'
#
loop_
_entity.id
_entity.type
_entity.pdbx_description
1 polymer ?
#
loop_
_entity_poly.entity_id
_entity_poly.type
_entity_poly.pdbx_seq_one_letter_code
_entity_poly.pdbx_strand_id
1 'polypeptide(L)'
;MPSATFSAIFQLHIFAPLLLLLIKLKHVGFAILALLACVGCFLSIVPRLFMDFRIMPYEVDRMESTREMSHSFIHYLGSTEQNISTFIVGLVWGYLIRCKPDALNKVGKNGVLCLWVGFMILPQIASAWGETFKATKGGFNEKSFLVWFLSGRVLWALGYGWIVYACSTNRGWIIQRFFNYQPIQPLAKLAFGIYLSHIIIIGTRLLAIRETYVMTHSGIFEGAIIDYVIAVLTAYMLYILIECPIYHLIKIICGQN
;
A
#
# COMPACT_ATOMS: atom_id res chain seq x y z
N MET A 1 -9.56 2.72 -14.37
CA MET A 1 -8.32 2.08 -13.85
C MET A 1 -8.08 2.41 -12.37
N PRO A 2 -8.11 3.67 -11.88
CA PRO A 2 -8.13 3.98 -10.43
C PRO A 2 -9.47 3.68 -9.73
N SER A 3 -10.56 3.67 -10.50
CA SER A 3 -11.92 3.44 -10.00
C SER A 3 -12.11 2.04 -9.39
N ALA A 4 -11.47 1.01 -9.95
CA ALA A 4 -11.56 -0.36 -9.44
C ALA A 4 -10.88 -0.50 -8.07
N THR A 5 -9.66 0.02 -7.94
CA THR A 5 -8.94 0.06 -6.65
C THR A 5 -9.67 0.88 -5.60
N PHE A 6 -10.29 2.00 -6.00
CA PHE A 6 -11.05 2.83 -5.06
C PHE A 6 -12.33 2.12 -4.59
N SER A 7 -13.06 1.50 -5.51
CA SER A 7 -14.23 0.68 -5.20
C SER A 7 -13.88 -0.46 -4.25
N ALA A 8 -12.78 -1.16 -4.51
CA ALA A 8 -12.24 -2.22 -3.65
C ALA A 8 -11.97 -1.73 -2.21
N ILE A 9 -11.25 -0.61 -2.08
CA ILE A 9 -10.94 -0.03 -0.77
C ILE A 9 -12.22 0.41 -0.05
N PHE A 10 -13.16 1.01 -0.77
CA PHE A 10 -14.44 1.44 -0.22
C PHE A 10 -15.27 0.25 0.30
N GLN A 11 -15.35 -0.84 -0.48
CA GLN A 11 -15.99 -2.09 -0.06
C GLN A 11 -15.39 -2.60 1.27
N LEU A 12 -14.07 -2.66 1.39
CA LEU A 12 -13.40 -3.09 2.62
C LEU A 12 -13.71 -2.16 3.81
N HIS A 13 -13.78 -0.84 3.58
CA HIS A 13 -14.15 0.12 4.63
C HIS A 13 -15.58 -0.07 5.14
N ILE A 14 -16.53 -0.42 4.27
CA ILE A 14 -17.90 -0.76 4.68
C ILE A 14 -17.90 -1.97 5.63
N PHE A 15 -17.03 -2.96 5.40
CA PHE A 15 -16.92 -4.14 6.27
C PHE A 15 -16.07 -3.90 7.54
N ALA A 16 -15.36 -2.77 7.65
CA ALA A 16 -14.49 -2.48 8.79
C ALA A 16 -15.20 -2.55 10.16
N PRO A 17 -16.41 -1.98 10.35
CA PRO A 17 -17.11 -2.05 11.63
C PRO A 17 -17.45 -3.48 12.04
N LEU A 18 -17.84 -4.33 11.09
CA LEU A 18 -18.13 -5.75 11.34
C LEU A 18 -16.86 -6.47 11.78
N LEU A 19 -15.74 -6.27 11.07
CA LEU A 19 -14.45 -6.88 11.43
C LEU A 19 -13.94 -6.39 12.80
N LEU A 20 -14.20 -5.14 13.18
CA LEU A 20 -13.88 -4.62 14.51
C LEU A 20 -14.74 -5.27 15.61
N LEU A 21 -16.01 -5.59 15.34
CA LEU A 21 -16.84 -6.34 16.28
C LEU A 21 -16.28 -7.75 16.53
N LEU A 22 -15.74 -8.40 15.50
CA LEU A 22 -15.09 -9.71 15.66
C LEU A 22 -13.93 -9.64 16.65
N ILE A 23 -13.12 -8.58 16.65
CA ILE A 23 -11.99 -8.42 17.59
C ILE A 23 -12.44 -8.40 19.05
N LYS A 24 -13.68 -7.97 19.34
CA LYS A 24 -14.23 -8.00 20.70
C LYS A 24 -14.36 -9.43 21.25
N LEU A 25 -14.43 -10.45 20.39
CA LEU A 25 -14.46 -11.87 20.77
C LEU A 25 -13.08 -12.43 21.19
N LYS A 26 -12.10 -11.55 21.46
CA LYS A 26 -10.75 -11.89 21.93
C LYS A 26 -10.06 -12.89 20.98
N HIS A 27 -9.68 -14.07 21.46
CA HIS A 27 -8.89 -15.05 20.72
C HIS A 27 -9.62 -15.58 19.48
N VAL A 28 -10.93 -15.80 19.57
CA VAL A 28 -11.75 -16.27 18.43
C VAL A 28 -11.78 -15.20 17.33
N GLY A 29 -11.91 -13.93 17.71
CA GLY A 29 -11.85 -12.80 16.79
C GLY A 29 -10.54 -12.74 16.00
N PHE A 30 -9.41 -12.81 16.72
CA PHE A 30 -8.09 -12.82 16.07
C PHE A 30 -7.88 -14.05 15.19
N ALA A 31 -8.38 -15.23 15.58
CA ALA A 31 -8.31 -16.43 14.75
C ALA A 31 -9.10 -16.29 13.45
N ILE A 32 -10.32 -15.72 13.51
CA ILE A 32 -11.13 -15.47 12.30
C ILE A 32 -10.47 -14.43 11.39
N LEU A 33 -9.90 -13.36 11.96
CA LEU A 33 -9.16 -12.37 11.17
C LEU A 33 -7.91 -12.97 10.51
N ALA A 34 -7.17 -13.81 11.22
CA ALA A 34 -6.03 -14.52 10.66
C ALA A 34 -6.46 -15.44 9.52
N LEU A 35 -7.57 -16.16 9.68
CA LEU A 35 -8.15 -16.99 8.62
C LEU A 35 -8.53 -16.16 7.40
N LEU A 36 -9.22 -15.02 7.59
CA LEU A 36 -9.60 -14.12 6.50
C LEU A 36 -8.38 -13.52 5.79
N ALA A 37 -7.30 -13.22 6.52
CA ALA A 37 -6.05 -12.77 5.93
C ALA A 37 -5.39 -13.87 5.09
N CYS A 38 -5.38 -15.12 5.57
CA CYS A 38 -4.90 -16.28 4.81
C CYS A 38 -5.73 -16.51 3.54
N VAL A 39 -7.06 -16.39 3.63
CA VAL A 39 -7.96 -16.48 2.47
C VAL A 39 -7.65 -15.36 1.47
N GLY A 40 -7.48 -14.12 1.92
CA GLY A 40 -7.11 -13.00 1.05
C GLY A 40 -5.76 -13.20 0.34
N CYS A 41 -4.76 -13.74 1.05
CA CYS A 41 -3.49 -14.12 0.43
C CYS A 41 -3.72 -15.21 -0.64
N PHE A 42 -4.46 -16.26 -0.33
CA PHE A 42 -4.72 -17.35 -1.28
C PHE A 42 -5.47 -16.85 -2.53
N LEU A 43 -6.52 -16.04 -2.35
CA LEU A 43 -7.27 -15.42 -3.44
C LEU A 43 -6.37 -14.59 -4.36
N SER A 44 -5.35 -13.93 -3.81
CA SER A 44 -4.40 -13.14 -4.61
C SER A 44 -3.66 -13.96 -5.68
N ILE A 45 -3.51 -15.27 -5.49
CA ILE A 45 -2.84 -16.19 -6.42
C ILE A 45 -3.82 -16.93 -7.34
N VAL A 46 -5.12 -16.94 -7.04
CA VAL A 46 -6.14 -17.65 -7.83
C VAL A 46 -6.07 -17.34 -9.33
N PRO A 47 -5.90 -16.08 -9.79
CA PRO A 47 -5.79 -15.79 -11.22
C PRO A 47 -4.57 -16.46 -11.89
N ARG A 48 -3.50 -16.72 -11.14
CA ARG A 48 -2.33 -17.46 -11.64
C ARG A 48 -2.63 -18.94 -11.77
N LEU A 49 -3.29 -19.54 -10.79
CA LEU A 49 -3.52 -20.99 -10.74
C LEU A 49 -4.58 -21.48 -11.72
N PHE A 50 -5.62 -20.69 -11.97
CA PHE A 50 -6.78 -21.13 -12.77
C PHE A 50 -6.85 -20.51 -14.16
N MET A 51 -6.23 -19.34 -14.37
CA MET A 51 -6.33 -18.59 -15.62
C MET A 51 -4.96 -18.40 -16.31
N ASP A 52 -3.89 -18.96 -15.75
CA ASP A 52 -2.50 -18.80 -16.20
C ASP A 52 -2.09 -17.34 -16.45
N PHE A 53 -2.69 -16.40 -15.73
CA PHE A 53 -2.39 -14.99 -15.89
C PHE A 53 -1.01 -14.66 -15.33
N ARG A 54 -0.17 -14.09 -16.20
CA ARG A 54 1.18 -13.60 -15.88
C ARG A 54 1.08 -12.34 -15.01
N ILE A 55 2.00 -12.18 -14.05
CA ILE A 55 1.93 -11.10 -13.05
C ILE A 55 2.78 -9.91 -13.51
N MET A 56 2.10 -8.80 -13.82
CA MET A 56 2.74 -7.52 -14.10
C MET A 56 3.24 -6.87 -12.78
N PRO A 57 4.42 -6.22 -12.74
CA PRO A 57 5.40 -6.02 -13.81
C PRO A 57 6.50 -7.09 -13.91
N TYR A 58 6.44 -8.17 -13.14
CA TYR A 58 7.54 -9.14 -13.02
C TYR A 58 7.74 -10.03 -14.24
N GLU A 59 6.67 -10.31 -14.98
CA GLU A 59 6.66 -11.17 -16.17
C GLU A 59 6.30 -10.40 -17.45
N VAL A 60 6.65 -9.11 -17.54
CA VAL A 60 6.32 -8.25 -18.69
C VAL A 60 7.08 -8.65 -19.96
N ASP A 61 8.33 -9.10 -19.81
CA ASP A 61 9.17 -9.69 -20.86
C ASP A 61 8.53 -10.93 -21.52
N ARG A 62 7.59 -11.52 -20.81
CA ARG A 62 6.88 -12.75 -21.16
C ARG A 62 5.46 -12.48 -21.65
N MET A 63 5.01 -11.22 -21.74
CA MET A 63 3.67 -10.88 -22.24
C MET A 63 3.74 -10.53 -23.72
N GLU A 64 2.94 -11.19 -24.56
CA GLU A 64 2.97 -10.99 -26.01
C GLU A 64 1.97 -9.91 -26.47
N SER A 65 0.94 -9.62 -25.65
CA SER A 65 -0.12 -8.67 -26.01
C SER A 65 -0.34 -7.57 -24.97
N THR A 66 -0.61 -6.35 -25.45
CA THR A 66 -1.07 -5.22 -24.61
C THR A 66 -2.40 -5.50 -23.92
N ARG A 67 -3.23 -6.37 -24.50
CA ARG A 67 -4.48 -6.85 -23.90
C ARG A 67 -4.20 -7.72 -22.68
N GLU A 68 -3.26 -8.65 -22.77
CA GLU A 68 -2.84 -9.50 -21.63
C GLU A 68 -2.25 -8.67 -20.50
N MET A 69 -1.43 -7.68 -20.82
CA MET A 69 -0.90 -6.73 -19.85
C MET A 69 -2.01 -5.97 -19.12
N SER A 70 -3.01 -5.50 -19.87
CA SER A 70 -4.16 -4.76 -19.32
C SER A 70 -5.02 -5.64 -18.40
N HIS A 71 -5.33 -6.87 -18.81
CA HIS A 71 -6.07 -7.83 -17.98
C HIS A 71 -5.30 -8.20 -16.71
N SER A 72 -4.00 -8.48 -16.84
CA SER A 72 -3.13 -8.79 -15.71
C SER A 72 -3.09 -7.63 -14.72
N PHE A 73 -2.98 -6.40 -15.19
CA PHE A 73 -3.00 -5.21 -14.34
C PHE A 73 -4.34 -5.06 -13.60
N ILE A 74 -5.48 -5.30 -14.25
CA ILE A 74 -6.79 -5.20 -13.61
C ILE A 74 -6.93 -6.27 -12.52
N HIS A 75 -6.55 -7.51 -12.80
CA HIS A 75 -6.68 -8.59 -11.84
C HIS A 75 -5.65 -8.51 -10.70
N TYR A 76 -4.43 -8.04 -10.98
CA TYR A 76 -3.34 -8.02 -10.00
C TYR A 76 -3.01 -6.66 -9.38
N LEU A 77 -3.66 -5.58 -9.80
CA LEU A 77 -3.57 -4.27 -9.15
C LEU A 77 -4.96 -3.72 -8.81
N GLY A 78 -5.98 -4.06 -9.59
CA GLY A 78 -7.35 -3.56 -9.43
C GLY A 78 -8.28 -4.39 -8.54
N SER A 79 -7.95 -5.65 -8.25
CA SER A 79 -8.85 -6.55 -7.51
C SER A 79 -8.87 -6.30 -6.00
N THR A 80 -10.06 -6.33 -5.42
CA THR A 80 -10.27 -6.19 -3.97
C THR A 80 -9.55 -7.25 -3.15
N GLU A 81 -9.49 -8.48 -3.69
CA GLU A 81 -8.92 -9.67 -3.03
C GLU A 81 -7.49 -9.45 -2.54
N GLN A 82 -6.73 -8.66 -3.29
CA GLN A 82 -5.33 -8.39 -2.99
C GLN A 82 -5.09 -7.46 -1.81
N ASN A 83 -6.10 -6.70 -1.44
CA ASN A 83 -6.03 -5.72 -0.36
C ASN A 83 -6.63 -6.28 0.94
N ILE A 84 -7.29 -7.45 0.91
CA ILE A 84 -7.93 -8.05 2.09
C ILE A 84 -6.90 -8.30 3.19
N SER A 85 -5.77 -8.94 2.85
CA SER A 85 -4.75 -9.32 3.83
C SER A 85 -4.08 -8.11 4.47
N THR A 86 -3.70 -7.10 3.67
CA THR A 86 -3.10 -5.86 4.15
C THR A 86 -4.10 -5.00 4.92
N PHE A 87 -5.37 -5.00 4.54
CA PHE A 87 -6.45 -4.33 5.26
C PHE A 87 -6.66 -4.91 6.65
N ILE A 88 -6.69 -6.24 6.79
CA ILE A 88 -6.83 -6.91 8.09
C ILE A 88 -5.64 -6.60 8.99
N VAL A 89 -4.41 -6.63 8.46
CA VAL A 89 -3.20 -6.24 9.21
C VAL A 89 -3.31 -4.79 9.69
N GLY A 90 -3.73 -3.87 8.82
CA GLY A 90 -3.97 -2.48 9.19
C GLY A 90 -5.04 -2.32 10.27
N LEU A 91 -6.11 -3.10 10.21
CA LEU A 91 -7.20 -3.08 11.19
C LEU A 91 -6.72 -3.59 12.57
N VAL A 92 -5.85 -4.60 12.61
CA VAL A 92 -5.20 -5.07 13.84
C VAL A 92 -4.32 -3.97 14.44
N TRP A 93 -3.51 -3.28 13.63
CA TRP A 93 -2.74 -2.14 14.11
C TRP A 93 -3.63 -1.01 14.64
N GLY A 94 -4.70 -0.66 13.91
CA GLY A 94 -5.68 0.33 14.35
C GLY A 94 -6.34 -0.02 15.68
N TYR A 95 -6.69 -1.30 15.87
CA TYR A 95 -7.19 -1.80 17.15
C TYR A 95 -6.16 -1.65 18.28
N LEU A 96 -4.89 -1.98 18.03
CA LEU A 96 -3.83 -1.80 19.02
C LEU A 96 -3.62 -0.33 19.41
N ILE A 97 -3.67 0.59 18.43
CA ILE A 97 -3.60 2.04 18.67
C ILE A 97 -4.71 2.47 19.62
N ARG A 98 -5.96 2.05 19.34
CA ARG A 98 -7.14 2.54 20.07
C ARG A 98 -7.33 1.87 21.42
N CYS A 99 -7.15 0.55 21.50
CA CYS A 99 -7.52 -0.25 22.68
C CYS A 99 -6.34 -0.59 23.58
N LYS A 100 -5.10 -0.52 23.07
CA LYS A 100 -3.89 -0.87 23.83
C LYS A 100 -2.74 0.12 23.58
N PRO A 101 -2.93 1.44 23.81
CA PRO A 101 -1.87 2.43 23.63
C PRO A 101 -0.68 2.20 24.58
N ASP A 102 -0.95 1.70 25.79
CA ASP A 102 0.07 1.47 26.82
C ASP A 102 0.74 0.10 26.75
N ALA A 103 0.38 -0.77 25.80
CA ALA A 103 0.98 -2.11 25.71
C ALA A 103 2.50 -2.06 25.57
N LEU A 104 3.00 -1.06 24.85
CA LEU A 104 4.43 -0.85 24.67
C LEU A 104 5.15 -0.42 25.97
N ASN A 105 4.46 0.10 26.99
CA ASN A 105 5.08 0.44 28.29
C ASN A 105 5.63 -0.81 28.98
N LYS A 106 4.95 -1.94 28.82
CA LYS A 106 5.33 -3.23 29.41
C LYS A 106 6.56 -3.85 28.75
N VAL A 107 6.88 -3.44 27.52
CA VAL A 107 7.97 -4.00 26.70
C VAL A 107 9.33 -3.38 27.04
N GLY A 108 9.35 -2.19 27.68
CA GLY A 108 10.57 -1.46 28.00
C GLY A 108 11.26 -0.85 26.78
N LYS A 109 12.28 0.00 27.01
CA LYS A 109 12.97 0.76 25.93
C LYS A 109 13.71 -0.16 24.95
N ASN A 110 14.42 -1.17 25.47
CA ASN A 110 15.20 -2.10 24.65
C ASN A 110 14.30 -2.98 23.80
N GLY A 111 13.18 -3.46 24.35
CA GLY A 111 12.21 -4.24 23.57
C GLY A 111 11.56 -3.42 22.45
N VAL A 112 11.25 -2.14 22.70
CA VAL A 112 10.76 -1.23 21.64
C VAL A 112 11.80 -1.04 20.53
N LEU A 113 13.09 -0.93 20.87
CA LEU A 113 14.18 -0.86 19.88
C LEU A 113 14.28 -2.15 19.07
N CYS A 114 14.20 -3.32 19.70
CA CYS A 114 14.18 -4.61 19.00
C CYS A 114 12.98 -4.72 18.04
N LEU A 115 11.81 -4.22 18.44
CA LEU A 115 10.64 -4.18 17.56
C LEU A 115 10.82 -3.22 16.39
N TRP A 116 11.45 -2.06 16.60
CA TRP A 116 11.82 -1.15 15.50
C TRP A 116 12.71 -1.84 14.47
N VAL A 117 13.78 -2.49 14.92
CA VAL A 117 14.71 -3.21 14.03
C VAL A 117 13.98 -4.36 13.34
N GLY A 118 13.25 -5.18 14.09
CA GLY A 118 12.54 -6.35 13.55
C GLY A 118 11.51 -5.98 12.49
N PHE A 119 10.62 -5.03 12.77
CA PHE A 119 9.59 -4.63 11.82
C PHE A 119 10.13 -3.84 10.63
N MET A 120 11.23 -3.10 10.77
CA MET A 120 11.87 -2.40 9.64
C MET A 120 12.61 -3.33 8.69
N ILE A 121 13.10 -4.46 9.18
CA ILE A 121 13.76 -5.45 8.33
C ILE A 121 12.74 -6.16 7.42
N LEU A 122 11.48 -6.33 7.83
CA LEU A 122 10.49 -7.09 7.05
C LEU A 122 10.24 -6.52 5.64
N PRO A 123 9.96 -5.20 5.45
CA PRO A 123 9.83 -4.62 4.12
C PRO A 123 11.11 -4.74 3.29
N GLN A 124 12.29 -4.65 3.92
CA GLN A 124 13.58 -4.75 3.22
C GLN A 124 13.81 -6.17 2.68
N ILE A 125 13.53 -7.20 3.48
CA ILE A 125 13.57 -8.60 3.03
C ILE A 125 12.59 -8.81 1.88
N ALA A 126 11.35 -8.32 2.03
CA ALA A 126 10.34 -8.46 0.99
C ALA A 126 10.76 -7.76 -0.31
N SER A 127 11.36 -6.57 -0.25
CA SER A 127 11.86 -5.87 -1.42
C SER A 127 13.06 -6.54 -2.07
N ALA A 128 14.06 -6.93 -1.28
CA ALA A 128 15.25 -7.61 -1.78
C ALA A 128 14.89 -8.93 -2.45
N TRP A 129 13.92 -9.68 -1.90
CA TRP A 129 13.40 -10.88 -2.52
C TRP A 129 12.65 -10.58 -3.82
N GLY A 130 11.79 -9.55 -3.82
CA GLY A 130 11.10 -9.08 -5.02
C GLY A 130 12.04 -8.70 -6.17
N GLU A 131 13.20 -8.13 -5.86
CA GLU A 131 14.20 -7.77 -6.85
C GLU A 131 14.78 -8.96 -7.62
N THR A 132 14.80 -10.15 -7.02
CA THR A 132 15.30 -11.36 -7.69
C THR A 132 14.41 -11.83 -8.83
N PHE A 133 13.14 -11.41 -8.85
CA PHE A 133 12.17 -11.79 -9.87
C PHE A 133 12.06 -10.80 -11.03
N LYS A 134 12.86 -9.72 -11.03
CA LYS A 134 12.91 -8.80 -12.17
C LYS A 134 13.44 -9.54 -13.40
N ALA A 135 12.75 -9.40 -14.53
CA ALA A 135 13.10 -10.01 -15.82
C ALA A 135 14.59 -9.87 -16.18
N THR A 136 15.20 -8.73 -15.82
CA THR A 136 16.60 -8.41 -16.08
C THR A 136 17.63 -9.32 -15.39
N LYS A 137 17.26 -10.03 -14.31
CA LYS A 137 18.21 -10.84 -13.52
C LYS A 137 18.29 -12.32 -13.93
N GLY A 138 17.44 -12.79 -14.84
CA GLY A 138 17.55 -14.13 -15.44
C GLY A 138 17.61 -15.28 -14.41
N GLY A 139 16.49 -15.55 -13.72
CA GLY A 139 16.45 -16.58 -12.68
C GLY A 139 15.08 -16.79 -12.05
N PHE A 140 14.02 -16.79 -12.86
CA PHE A 140 12.64 -16.84 -12.36
C PHE A 140 12.28 -18.23 -11.83
N ASN A 141 12.29 -18.39 -10.50
CA ASN A 141 11.74 -19.56 -9.83
C ASN A 141 10.28 -19.30 -9.44
N GLU A 142 9.36 -19.97 -10.13
CA GLU A 142 7.92 -19.81 -9.93
C GLU A 142 7.48 -20.10 -8.49
N LYS A 143 7.97 -21.16 -7.85
CA LYS A 143 7.58 -21.50 -6.48
C LYS A 143 8.00 -20.42 -5.49
N SER A 144 9.22 -19.91 -5.64
CA SER A 144 9.74 -18.82 -4.80
C SER A 144 8.93 -17.53 -5.03
N PHE A 145 8.57 -17.26 -6.27
CA PHE A 145 7.76 -16.09 -6.65
C PHE A 145 6.37 -16.12 -6.02
N LEU A 146 5.67 -17.27 -6.05
CA LEU A 146 4.36 -17.41 -5.43
C LEU A 146 4.40 -17.17 -3.91
N VAL A 147 5.39 -17.74 -3.22
CA VAL A 147 5.55 -17.53 -1.78
C VAL A 147 5.83 -16.06 -1.47
N TRP A 148 6.70 -15.43 -2.26
CA TRP A 148 6.97 -14.00 -2.14
C TRP A 148 5.71 -13.16 -2.42
N PHE A 149 4.92 -13.51 -3.43
CA PHE A 149 3.70 -12.78 -3.79
C PHE A 149 2.64 -12.83 -2.68
N LEU A 150 2.50 -13.99 -2.01
CA LEU A 150 1.61 -14.18 -0.85
C LEU A 150 2.05 -13.35 0.36
N SER A 151 3.34 -13.40 0.68
CA SER A 151 3.86 -12.92 1.96
C SER A 151 4.39 -11.49 1.89
N GLY A 152 4.93 -11.07 0.75
CA GLY A 152 5.64 -9.81 0.58
C GLY A 152 4.80 -8.60 0.95
N ARG A 153 3.54 -8.56 0.51
CA ARG A 153 2.61 -7.47 0.84
C ARG A 153 2.25 -7.43 2.32
N VAL A 154 2.13 -8.60 2.97
CA VAL A 154 1.87 -8.72 4.42
C VAL A 154 3.08 -8.24 5.22
N LEU A 155 4.30 -8.62 4.80
CA LEU A 155 5.55 -8.15 5.41
C LEU A 155 5.68 -6.63 5.32
N TRP A 156 5.33 -6.05 4.16
CA TRP A 156 5.22 -4.61 3.98
C TRP A 156 4.18 -4.01 4.95
N ALA A 157 2.95 -4.51 4.96
CA ALA A 157 1.89 -4.00 5.83
C ALA A 157 2.24 -4.07 7.32
N LEU A 158 2.94 -5.13 7.76
CA LEU A 158 3.43 -5.27 9.14
C LEU A 158 4.47 -4.21 9.48
N GLY A 159 5.46 -4.00 8.61
CA GLY A 159 6.51 -3.01 8.82
C GLY A 159 5.98 -1.57 8.85
N TYR A 160 5.17 -1.19 7.85
CA TYR A 160 4.58 0.16 7.81
C TYR A 160 3.54 0.37 8.92
N GLY A 161 2.75 -0.65 9.25
CA GLY A 161 1.80 -0.59 10.35
C GLY A 161 2.47 -0.37 11.70
N TRP A 162 3.65 -0.97 11.92
CA TRP A 162 4.46 -0.70 13.11
C TRP A 162 4.90 0.76 13.21
N ILE A 163 5.32 1.38 12.10
CA ILE A 163 5.70 2.82 12.08
C ILE A 163 4.54 3.67 12.58
N VAL A 164 3.34 3.42 12.05
CA VAL A 164 2.12 4.15 12.43
C VAL A 164 1.78 3.91 13.90
N TYR A 165 1.83 2.67 14.37
CA TYR A 165 1.55 2.33 15.78
C TYR A 165 2.54 3.02 16.75
N ALA A 166 3.83 2.94 16.44
CA ALA A 166 4.87 3.52 17.28
C ALA A 166 4.84 5.05 17.28
N CYS A 167 4.56 5.70 16.14
CA CYS A 167 4.38 7.14 16.07
C CYS A 167 3.12 7.60 16.83
N SER A 168 2.01 6.85 16.72
CA SER A 168 0.75 7.19 17.39
C SER A 168 0.82 7.02 18.92
N THR A 169 1.72 6.18 19.41
CA THR A 169 1.94 5.93 20.85
C THR A 169 3.12 6.73 21.44
N ASN A 170 3.56 7.79 20.75
CA ASN A 170 4.67 8.69 21.14
C ASN A 170 6.03 8.00 21.29
N ARG A 171 6.28 6.94 20.52
CA ARG A 171 7.53 6.16 20.52
C ARG A 171 8.19 6.13 19.14
N GLY A 172 7.87 7.11 18.30
CA GLY A 172 8.40 7.24 16.95
C GLY A 172 9.78 7.89 16.85
N TRP A 173 10.30 8.43 17.95
CA TRP A 173 11.64 9.03 18.08
C TRP A 173 11.95 9.99 16.91
N ILE A 174 12.79 9.57 15.97
CA ILE A 174 13.22 10.36 14.80
C ILE A 174 12.09 10.48 13.77
N ILE A 175 11.40 9.37 13.48
CA ILE A 175 10.36 9.30 12.45
C ILE A 175 9.16 10.15 12.84
N GLN A 176 8.77 10.14 14.12
CA GLN A 176 7.71 11.02 14.61
C GLN A 176 8.06 12.51 14.47
N ARG A 177 9.32 12.90 14.72
CA ARG A 177 9.78 14.28 14.51
C ARG A 177 9.72 14.68 13.03
N PHE A 178 10.08 13.76 12.14
CA PHE A 178 9.97 13.97 10.69
C PHE A 178 8.51 14.20 10.26
N PHE A 179 7.58 13.34 10.66
CA PHE A 179 6.17 13.53 10.31
C PHE A 179 5.53 14.79 10.89
N ASN A 180 6.01 15.25 12.06
CA ASN A 180 5.51 16.48 12.68
C ASN A 180 6.14 17.75 12.10
N TYR A 181 7.13 17.65 11.21
CA TYR A 181 7.83 18.80 10.63
C TYR A 181 6.88 19.63 9.75
N GLN A 182 6.83 20.94 9.98
CA GLN A 182 5.84 21.85 9.39
C GLN A 182 5.78 21.81 7.84
N PRO A 183 6.90 21.77 7.09
CA PRO A 183 6.88 21.64 5.64
C PRO A 183 6.26 20.33 5.11
N ILE A 184 6.21 19.27 5.92
CA ILE A 184 5.66 17.96 5.51
C ILE A 184 4.14 17.92 5.73
N GLN A 185 3.59 18.75 6.61
CA GLN A 185 2.16 18.84 6.87
C GLN A 185 1.30 19.19 5.63
N PRO A 186 1.64 20.19 4.79
CA PRO A 186 0.86 20.44 3.57
C PRO A 186 0.95 19.25 2.60
N LEU A 187 2.12 18.62 2.49
CA LEU A 187 2.30 17.46 1.64
C LEU A 187 1.46 16.27 2.09
N ALA A 188 1.29 16.08 3.41
CA ALA A 188 0.41 15.07 3.98
C ALA A 188 -1.06 15.31 3.63
N LYS A 189 -1.50 16.58 3.53
CA LYS A 189 -2.87 16.91 3.06
C LYS A 189 -3.05 16.58 1.58
N LEU A 190 -2.02 16.81 0.76
CA LEU A 190 -2.05 16.49 -0.68
C LEU A 190 -1.85 15.00 -0.98
N ALA A 191 -1.42 14.19 -0.01
CA ALA A 191 -1.06 12.78 -0.22
C ALA A 191 -2.18 11.97 -0.91
N PHE A 192 -3.44 12.26 -0.59
CA PHE A 192 -4.58 11.61 -1.24
C PHE A 192 -4.71 12.02 -2.72
N GLY A 193 -4.59 13.31 -3.04
CA GLY A 193 -4.57 13.80 -4.43
C GLY A 193 -3.37 13.27 -5.23
N ILE A 194 -2.21 13.11 -4.59
CA ILE A 194 -1.02 12.50 -5.20
C ILE A 194 -1.32 11.03 -5.51
N TYR A 195 -1.89 10.30 -4.56
CA TYR A 195 -2.30 8.92 -4.76
C TYR A 195 -3.30 8.75 -5.92
N LEU A 196 -4.24 9.69 -6.11
CA LEU A 196 -5.18 9.61 -7.23
C LEU A 196 -4.53 9.91 -8.59
N SER A 197 -3.65 10.92 -8.65
CA SER A 197 -3.08 11.40 -9.91
C SER A 197 -1.88 10.57 -10.40
N HIS A 198 -1.09 9.99 -9.50
CA HIS A 198 0.19 9.37 -9.87
C HIS A 198 0.05 8.22 -10.89
N ILE A 199 -0.96 7.35 -10.76
CA ILE A 199 -1.15 6.23 -11.71
C ILE A 199 -1.43 6.75 -13.13
N ILE A 200 -2.19 7.84 -13.24
CA ILE A 200 -2.52 8.45 -14.53
C ILE A 200 -1.25 9.04 -15.15
N ILE A 201 -0.44 9.75 -14.35
CA ILE A 201 0.81 10.39 -14.79
C ILE A 201 1.84 9.36 -15.25
N ILE A 202 2.04 8.30 -14.46
CA ILE A 202 2.94 7.20 -14.82
C ILE A 202 2.43 6.54 -16.11
N GLY A 203 1.12 6.28 -16.20
CA GLY A 203 0.49 5.67 -17.38
C GLY A 203 0.67 6.50 -18.64
N THR A 204 0.42 7.81 -18.59
CA THR A 204 0.58 8.69 -19.76
C THR A 204 2.03 8.80 -20.19
N ARG A 205 2.98 8.86 -19.25
CA ARG A 205 4.40 8.85 -19.57
C ARG A 205 4.81 7.55 -20.25
N LEU A 206 4.41 6.40 -19.71
CA LEU A 206 4.73 5.10 -20.31
C LEU A 206 4.16 4.96 -21.73
N LEU A 207 2.96 5.49 -21.97
CA LEU A 207 2.35 5.53 -23.31
C LEU A 207 3.03 6.52 -24.27
N ALA A 208 3.70 7.54 -23.75
CA ALA A 208 4.42 8.53 -24.56
C ALA A 208 5.80 8.06 -25.03
N ILE A 209 6.37 7.02 -24.41
CA ILE A 209 7.65 6.42 -24.81
C ILE A 209 7.45 5.70 -26.16
N ARG A 210 8.15 6.16 -27.19
CA ARG A 210 8.06 5.62 -28.57
C ARG A 210 9.22 4.72 -28.97
N GLU A 211 10.31 4.72 -28.20
CA GLU A 211 11.53 3.96 -28.47
C GLU A 211 11.91 3.07 -27.28
N THR A 212 12.80 2.10 -27.51
CA THR A 212 13.29 1.18 -26.48
C THR A 212 14.05 1.94 -25.40
N TYR A 213 13.41 2.13 -24.25
CA TYR A 213 14.00 2.80 -23.09
C TYR A 213 14.87 1.83 -22.30
N VAL A 214 16.18 2.08 -22.26
CA VAL A 214 17.11 1.29 -21.44
C VAL A 214 16.90 1.65 -19.97
N MET A 215 16.31 0.70 -19.23
CA MET A 215 15.99 0.84 -17.81
C MET A 215 17.26 0.79 -16.94
N THR A 216 17.97 1.92 -16.87
CA THR A 216 19.07 2.11 -15.93
C THR A 216 18.55 2.57 -14.56
N HIS A 217 19.26 2.24 -13.48
CA HIS A 217 18.88 2.65 -12.13
C HIS A 217 18.75 4.18 -11.99
N SER A 218 19.64 4.94 -12.64
CA SER A 218 19.61 6.40 -12.68
C SER A 218 18.39 6.92 -13.45
N GLY A 219 18.08 6.37 -14.62
CA GLY A 219 16.92 6.78 -15.41
C GLY A 219 15.59 6.51 -14.72
N ILE A 220 15.46 5.37 -14.03
CA ILE A 220 14.28 5.06 -13.21
C ILE A 220 14.13 6.06 -12.06
N PHE A 221 15.24 6.41 -11.40
CA PHE A 221 15.22 7.36 -10.28
C PHE A 221 14.84 8.77 -10.74
N GLU A 222 15.43 9.25 -11.83
CA GLU A 222 15.09 10.54 -12.45
C GLU A 222 13.61 10.58 -12.85
N GLY A 223 13.14 9.55 -13.55
CA GLY A 223 11.74 9.43 -13.91
C GLY A 223 10.80 9.43 -12.70
N ALA A 224 11.17 8.75 -11.61
CA ALA A 224 10.36 8.74 -10.39
C ALA A 224 10.25 10.13 -9.75
N ILE A 225 11.32 10.93 -9.77
CA ILE A 225 11.29 12.31 -9.27
C ILE A 225 10.39 13.18 -10.15
N ILE A 226 10.52 13.07 -11.48
CA ILE A 226 9.71 13.85 -12.43
C ILE A 226 8.22 13.55 -12.22
N ASP A 227 7.84 12.27 -12.18
CA ASP A 227 6.46 11.87 -11.96
C ASP A 227 5.92 12.38 -10.62
N TYR A 228 6.75 12.29 -9.58
CA TYR A 228 6.38 12.74 -8.25
C TYR A 228 6.10 14.25 -8.21
N VAL A 229 6.96 15.07 -8.83
CA VAL A 229 6.78 16.52 -8.90
C VAL A 229 5.50 16.85 -9.67
N ILE A 230 5.26 16.22 -10.81
CA ILE A 230 4.03 16.42 -11.61
C ILE A 230 2.79 15.99 -10.82
N ALA A 231 2.87 14.89 -10.06
CA ALA A 231 1.78 14.40 -9.23
C ALA A 231 1.46 15.36 -8.09
N VAL A 232 2.48 15.95 -7.44
CA VAL A 232 2.28 16.97 -6.40
C VAL A 232 1.59 18.21 -6.98
N LEU A 233 2.04 18.70 -8.15
CA LEU A 233 1.43 19.85 -8.82
C LEU A 233 -0.03 19.58 -9.21
N THR A 234 -0.30 18.39 -9.74
CA THR A 234 -1.65 17.98 -10.14
C THR A 234 -2.56 17.81 -8.92
N ALA A 235 -2.05 17.19 -7.85
CA ALA A 235 -2.77 17.06 -6.59
C ALA A 235 -3.10 18.42 -5.97
N TYR A 236 -2.19 19.39 -6.07
CA TYR A 236 -2.44 20.75 -5.62
C TYR A 236 -3.58 21.42 -6.40
N MET A 237 -3.60 21.27 -7.73
CA MET A 237 -4.69 21.77 -8.56
C MET A 237 -6.03 21.10 -8.20
N LEU A 238 -6.04 19.78 -8.01
CA LEU A 238 -7.24 19.05 -7.56
C LEU A 238 -7.72 19.54 -6.19
N TYR A 239 -6.81 19.80 -5.27
CA TYR A 239 -7.12 20.33 -3.95
C TYR A 239 -7.83 21.69 -4.02
N ILE A 240 -7.31 22.63 -4.83
CA ILE A 240 -7.90 23.96 -4.98
C ILE A 240 -9.25 23.90 -5.69
N LEU A 241 -9.36 23.10 -6.77
CA LEU A 241 -10.54 23.09 -7.63
C LEU A 241 -11.70 22.29 -7.03
N ILE A 242 -11.43 21.27 -6.22
CA ILE A 242 -12.43 20.31 -5.75
C ILE A 242 -12.52 20.31 -4.22
N GLU A 243 -11.43 19.97 -3.53
CA GLU A 243 -11.50 19.76 -2.07
C GLU A 243 -11.75 21.05 -1.29
N CYS A 244 -11.09 22.15 -1.66
CA CYS A 244 -11.24 23.45 -1.02
C CYS A 244 -12.67 24.03 -1.11
N PRO A 245 -13.33 24.10 -2.30
CA PRO A 245 -14.69 24.61 -2.39
C PRO A 245 -15.71 23.69 -1.72
N ILE A 246 -15.55 22.36 -1.83
CA ILE A 246 -16.44 21.40 -1.15
C ILE A 246 -16.33 21.54 0.37
N TYR A 247 -15.10 21.67 0.90
CA TYR A 247 -14.88 21.90 2.32
C TYR A 247 -15.59 23.17 2.82
N HIS A 248 -15.45 24.29 2.09
CA HIS A 248 -16.16 25.52 2.43
C HIS A 248 -17.68 25.37 2.32
N LEU A 249 -18.18 24.69 1.29
CA LEU A 249 -19.61 24.44 1.12
C LEU A 249 -20.19 23.62 2.28
N ILE A 250 -19.51 22.54 2.68
CA ILE A 250 -19.92 21.72 3.83
C ILE A 250 -19.88 22.53 5.12
N LYS A 251 -18.84 23.35 5.30
CA LYS A 251 -18.70 24.23 6.48
C LYS A 251 -19.88 25.21 6.58
N ILE A 252 -20.29 25.80 5.45
CA ILE A 252 -21.46 26.69 5.38
C ILE A 252 -22.76 25.92 5.69
N ILE A 253 -22.97 24.74 5.09
CA ILE A 253 -24.19 23.93 5.28
C ILE A 253 -24.33 23.44 6.73
N CYS A 254 -23.24 23.00 7.36
CA CYS A 254 -23.26 22.52 8.74
C CYS A 254 -23.22 23.64 9.80
N GLY A 255 -23.15 24.92 9.41
CA GLY A 255 -23.18 26.05 10.34
C GLY A 255 -22.01 26.09 11.33
N GLN A 256 -20.89 25.43 11.01
CA GLN A 256 -19.68 25.47 11.83
C GLN A 256 -18.86 26.67 11.40
N ASN A 257 -19.03 27.82 12.07
CA ASN A 257 -18.19 29.01 11.87
C ASN A 257 -16.73 28.74 12.23
#